data_AF-A0A2A9PB37-F1
#
_entry.id   AF-A0A2A9PB37-F1
#
_cell.length_a   1.000
_cell.length_b   1.000
_cell.length_c   1.000
_cell.angle_alpha   90.00
_cell.angle_beta   90.00
_cell.angle_gamma   90.00
#
_symmetry.space_group_name_H-M   'P 1'
#
loop_
_entity.id
_entity.type
_entity.pdbx_description
1 polymer ?
#
loop_
_entity_poly.entity_id
_entity_poly.type
_entity_poly.pdbx_seq_one_letter_code
_entity_poly.pdbx_strand_id
1 'polypeptide(L)'
;MADAKIQELLTKSRADLTEYEIAQLEEWEFANGPLSILHTAVRSHVQVLISIRSNRKLLARVKAFDRHCNMILENVKEMWTETRKMENGKTRSVNRDRFISKMFLRGDSVILVLLS
;
A
#
# COMPACT_ATOMS: atom_id res chain seq x y z
N MET A 1 1.38 0.42 -27.51
CA MET A 1 2.75 -0.04 -27.81
C MET A 1 3.61 0.46 -26.66
N ALA A 2 4.26 -0.42 -25.91
CA ALA A 2 5.28 0.04 -24.96
C ALA A 2 6.35 0.76 -25.79
N ASP A 3 6.70 1.99 -25.39
CA ASP A 3 7.73 2.75 -26.09
C ASP A 3 9.00 1.89 -26.17
N ALA A 4 9.53 1.71 -27.39
CA ALA A 4 10.73 0.91 -27.64
C ALA A 4 11.90 1.34 -26.74
N LYS A 5 11.90 2.61 -26.34
CA LYS A 5 12.84 3.22 -25.40
C LYS A 5 12.74 2.63 -23.98
N ILE A 6 11.54 2.33 -23.49
CA ILE A 6 11.34 1.74 -22.15
C ILE A 6 11.80 0.29 -22.14
N GLN A 7 11.55 -0.46 -23.23
CA GLN A 7 12.05 -1.83 -23.36
C GLN A 7 13.58 -1.90 -23.35
N GLU A 8 14.25 -0.90 -23.94
CA GLU A 8 15.71 -0.78 -23.89
C GLU A 8 16.22 -0.37 -22.51
N LEU A 9 15.48 0.46 -21.77
CA LEU A 9 15.84 0.85 -20.40
C LEU A 9 15.70 -0.32 -19.41
N LEU A 10 14.73 -1.22 -19.63
CA LEU A 10 14.50 -2.40 -18.79
C LEU A 10 15.64 -3.44 -18.87
N THR A 11 16.39 -3.48 -19.97
CA THR A 11 17.50 -4.42 -20.15
C THR A 11 18.84 -3.90 -19.62
N LYS A 12 18.93 -2.60 -19.32
CA LYS A 12 20.13 -1.95 -18.78
C LYS A 12 20.15 -2.02 -17.25
N SER A 13 21.36 -2.02 -16.68
CA SER A 13 21.53 -1.93 -15.23
C SER A 13 21.08 -0.55 -14.74
N ARG A 14 20.36 -0.51 -13.60
CA ARG A 14 19.94 0.76 -12.97
C ARG A 14 21.11 1.66 -12.58
N ALA A 15 22.31 1.11 -12.40
CA ALA A 15 23.51 1.87 -12.07
C ALA A 15 24.03 2.73 -13.24
N ASP A 16 23.71 2.33 -14.48
CA ASP A 16 24.21 2.98 -15.70
C ASP A 16 23.22 4.03 -16.25
N LEU A 17 22.05 4.14 -15.62
CA LEU A 17 20.96 5.03 -16.04
C LEU A 17 21.09 6.41 -15.40
N THR A 18 20.69 7.44 -16.14
CA THR A 18 20.54 8.79 -15.59
C THR A 18 19.34 8.88 -14.64
N GLU A 19 19.35 9.85 -13.72
CA GLU A 19 18.21 10.07 -12.80
C GLU A 19 16.87 10.27 -13.54
N TYR A 20 16.91 10.94 -14.69
CA TYR A 20 15.74 11.14 -15.54
C TYR A 20 15.21 9.82 -16.12
N GLU A 21 16.09 8.96 -16.62
CA GLU A 21 15.71 7.64 -17.15
C GLU A 21 15.17 6.72 -16.05
N ILE A 22 15.75 6.79 -14.84
CA ILE A 22 15.25 6.05 -13.68
C ILE A 22 13.83 6.51 -13.33
N ALA A 23 13.56 7.82 -13.33
CA ALA A 23 12.23 8.34 -13.05
C ALA A 23 11.20 7.91 -14.11
N GLN A 24 11.58 7.91 -15.40
CA GLN A 24 10.72 7.40 -16.48
C GLN A 24 10.43 5.90 -16.33
N LEU A 25 11.44 5.12 -15.92
CA LEU A 25 11.30 3.70 -15.68
C LEU A 25 10.39 3.41 -14.48
N GLU A 26 10.58 4.12 -13.36
CA GLU A 26 9.74 3.99 -12.16
C GLU A 26 8.27 4.33 -12.45
N GLU A 27 7.99 5.40 -13.19
CA GLU A 27 6.62 5.76 -13.59
C GLU A 27 5.97 4.64 -14.43
N TRP A 28 6.73 4.07 -15.36
CA TRP A 28 6.24 2.97 -16.18
C TRP A 28 6.00 1.68 -15.36
N GLU A 29 6.90 1.36 -14.43
CA GLU A 29 6.77 0.25 -13.48
C GLU A 29 5.56 0.43 -12.56
N PHE A 30 5.25 1.66 -12.14
CA PHE A 30 4.05 1.95 -11.38
C PHE A 30 2.78 1.77 -12.21
N ALA A 31 2.78 2.12 -13.49
CA ALA A 31 1.60 1.98 -14.34
C ALA A 31 1.34 0.54 -14.81
N ASN A 32 2.39 -0.23 -15.10
CA ASN A 32 2.30 -1.54 -15.76
C ASN A 32 2.74 -2.71 -14.87
N GLY A 33 3.31 -2.44 -13.70
CA GLY A 33 3.80 -3.45 -12.78
C GLY A 33 2.78 -3.83 -11.69
N PRO A 34 3.22 -4.58 -10.66
CA PRO A 34 2.34 -5.02 -9.57
C PRO A 34 1.78 -3.85 -8.72
N LEU A 35 2.47 -2.71 -8.68
CA LEU A 35 2.02 -1.50 -7.98
C LEU A 35 0.95 -0.71 -8.76
N SER A 36 0.61 -1.14 -9.98
CA SER A 36 -0.48 -0.55 -10.78
C SER A 36 -1.83 -0.55 -10.08
N ILE A 37 -2.03 -1.49 -9.15
CA ILE A 37 -3.21 -1.54 -8.28
C ILE A 37 -3.28 -0.31 -7.37
N LEU A 38 -2.16 0.11 -6.78
CA LEU A 38 -2.08 1.31 -5.94
C LEU A 38 -2.20 2.57 -6.78
N HIS A 39 -1.57 2.60 -7.95
CA HIS A 39 -1.71 3.70 -8.90
C HIS A 39 -3.17 3.90 -9.35
N THR A 40 -3.88 2.81 -9.61
CA THR A 40 -5.32 2.82 -9.90
C THR A 40 -6.12 3.28 -8.68
N ALA A 41 -5.76 2.82 -7.48
CA ALA A 41 -6.42 3.22 -6.24
C ALA A 41 -6.36 4.73 -6.00
N VAL A 42 -5.20 5.35 -6.24
CA VAL A 42 -5.00 6.81 -6.11
C VAL A 42 -5.81 7.56 -7.17
N ARG A 43 -5.76 7.13 -8.43
CA ARG A 43 -6.43 7.81 -9.55
C ARG A 43 -7.95 7.74 -9.46
N SER A 44 -8.48 6.57 -9.16
CA SER A 44 -9.93 6.34 -9.03
C SER A 44 -10.46 6.73 -7.65
N HIS A 45 -9.58 7.12 -6.73
CA HIS A 45 -9.92 7.47 -5.35
C HIS A 45 -10.76 6.38 -4.65
N VAL A 46 -10.49 5.10 -4.94
CA VAL A 46 -11.23 3.95 -4.38
C VAL A 46 -10.69 3.55 -3.00
N GLN A 47 -11.49 2.79 -2.26
CA GLN A 47 -11.06 2.28 -0.96
C GLN A 47 -10.19 1.04 -1.14
N VAL A 48 -9.17 0.94 -0.29
CA VAL A 48 -8.27 -0.20 -0.22
C VAL A 48 -8.34 -0.81 1.17
N LEU A 49 -8.26 -2.14 1.22
CA LEU A 49 -8.05 -2.88 2.44
C LEU A 49 -6.58 -3.28 2.54
N ILE A 50 -5.90 -2.82 3.58
CA ILE A 50 -4.48 -3.07 3.84
C ILE A 50 -4.35 -3.94 5.08
N SER A 51 -3.69 -5.09 4.95
CA SER A 51 -3.31 -5.94 6.07
C SER A 51 -1.89 -5.62 6.50
N ILE A 52 -1.71 -5.27 7.78
CA ILE A 52 -0.39 -4.97 8.34
C ILE A 52 0.15 -6.09 9.25
N ARG A 53 1.47 -6.10 9.47
CA ARG A 53 2.19 -7.11 10.27
C ARG A 53 1.73 -7.22 11.72
N SER A 54 1.19 -6.16 12.31
CA SER A 54 0.63 -6.16 13.67
C SER A 54 -0.75 -6.85 13.78
N ASN A 55 -1.17 -7.58 12.75
CA ASN A 55 -2.47 -8.25 12.65
C ASN A 55 -3.67 -7.30 12.77
N ARG A 56 -3.50 -6.07 12.29
CA ARG A 56 -4.58 -5.09 12.14
C ARG A 56 -4.90 -4.91 10.66
N LYS A 57 -6.12 -4.48 10.36
CA LYS A 57 -6.55 -4.17 8.99
C LYS A 57 -6.89 -2.68 8.90
N LEU A 58 -6.46 -2.03 7.83
CA LEU A 58 -6.75 -0.64 7.54
C LEU A 58 -7.68 -0.60 6.33
N LEU A 59 -8.86 -0.01 6.47
CA LEU A 59 -9.69 0.38 5.35
C LEU A 59 -9.48 1.88 5.12
N ALA A 60 -8.91 2.24 3.99
CA ALA A 60 -8.45 3.61 3.75
C ALA A 60 -8.55 3.99 2.27
N ARG A 61 -8.35 5.28 1.97
CA ARG A 61 -8.09 5.75 0.60
C ARG A 61 -6.63 6.17 0.49
N VAL A 62 -5.95 5.71 -0.55
CA VAL A 62 -4.54 6.07 -0.80
C VAL A 62 -4.50 7.42 -1.51
N LYS A 63 -3.74 8.36 -0.94
CA LYS A 63 -3.52 9.68 -1.55
C LYS A 63 -2.23 9.73 -2.36
N ALA A 64 -1.20 9.05 -1.88
CA ALA A 64 0.08 8.89 -2.56
C ALA A 64 0.75 7.59 -2.07
N PHE A 65 1.64 7.04 -2.89
CA PHE A 65 2.47 5.90 -2.54
C PHE A 65 3.86 6.06 -3.15
N ASP A 66 4.82 5.22 -2.73
CA ASP A 66 6.16 5.16 -3.32
C ASP A 66 6.58 3.72 -3.65
N ARG A 67 7.81 3.57 -4.18
CA ARG A 67 8.42 2.28 -4.53
C ARG A 67 8.63 1.32 -3.36
N HIS A 68 8.65 1.81 -2.12
CA HIS A 68 8.79 0.99 -0.93
C HIS A 68 7.44 0.58 -0.34
N CYS A 69 6.34 0.88 -1.05
CA CYS A 69 4.97 0.75 -0.56
C CYS A 69 4.70 1.62 0.69
N ASN A 70 5.46 2.69 0.94
CA ASN A 70 5.03 3.71 1.89
C ASN A 70 3.81 4.41 1.30
N MET A 71 2.83 4.74 2.13
CA MET A 71 1.56 5.31 1.68
C MET A 71 1.14 6.48 2.56
N ILE A 72 0.60 7.51 1.92
CA ILE A 72 -0.18 8.55 2.57
C ILE A 72 -1.64 8.15 2.43
N LEU A 73 -2.30 7.95 3.56
CA LEU A 73 -3.67 7.48 3.64
C LEU A 73 -4.59 8.57 4.21
N GLU A 74 -5.81 8.62 3.70
CA GLU A 74 -6.88 9.48 4.20
C GLU A 74 -8.12 8.66 4.59
N ASN A 75 -8.87 9.16 5.58
CA ASN A 75 -10.08 8.54 6.11
C ASN A 75 -9.86 7.07 6.51
N VAL A 76 -8.81 6.84 7.31
CA VAL A 76 -8.37 5.50 7.70
C VAL A 76 -9.27 4.98 8.82
N LYS A 77 -9.88 3.83 8.58
CA LYS A 77 -10.52 3.01 9.61
C LYS A 77 -9.61 1.83 9.91
N GLU A 78 -9.00 1.83 11.08
CA GLU A 78 -8.18 0.73 11.56
C GLU A 78 -9.03 -0.21 12.42
N MET A 79 -8.92 -1.51 12.15
CA MET A 79 -9.73 -2.57 12.76
C MET A 79 -8.81 -3.66 13.30
N TRP A 80 -9.05 -4.08 14.54
CA TRP A 80 -8.35 -5.20 15.15
C TRP A 80 -9.24 -5.92 16.16
N THR A 81 -8.86 -7.15 16.49
CA THR A 81 -9.55 -7.94 17.51
C THR A 81 -8.70 -7.94 18.78
N GLU A 82 -9.30 -7.49 19.88
CA GLU A 82 -8.70 -7.58 21.20
C GLU A 82 -9.21 -8.83 21.91
N THR A 83 -8.29 -9.66 22.39
CA THR A 83 -8.61 -10.88 23.13
C THR A 83 -8.55 -10.57 24.62
N ARG A 84 -9.69 -10.64 25.31
CA ARG A 84 -9.76 -10.44 26.77
C ARG A 84 -9.99 -11.78 27.46
N LYS A 85 -9.16 -12.08 28.46
CA LYS A 85 -9.42 -13.19 29.39
C LYS A 85 -10.41 -12.71 30.45
N MET A 86 -11.54 -13.40 30.57
CA MET A 86 -12.50 -13.15 31.65
C MET A 86 -12.09 -13.88 32.93
N GLU A 87 -12.62 -13.44 34.07
CA GLU A 87 -12.38 -14.06 35.39
C GLU A 87 -12.79 -15.54 35.44
N ASN A 88 -13.76 -15.95 34.60
CA ASN A 88 -14.22 -17.33 34.48
C ASN A 88 -13.34 -18.20 33.55
N GLY A 89 -12.17 -17.73 33.13
CA GLY A 89 -11.25 -18.44 32.25
C GLY A 89 -11.65 -18.49 30.77
N LYS A 90 -12.83 -17.97 30.39
CA LYS A 90 -13.26 -17.91 28.99
C LYS A 90 -12.62 -16.71 28.29
N THR A 91 -12.17 -16.94 27.06
CA THR A 91 -11.58 -15.93 26.20
C THR A 91 -12.64 -15.30 25.32
N ARG A 92 -12.81 -13.98 25.37
CA ARG A 92 -13.73 -13.24 24.48
C ARG A 92 -12.93 -12.38 23.52
N SER A 93 -13.20 -12.54 22.23
CA SER A 93 -12.74 -11.63 21.17
C SER A 93 -13.69 -10.44 21.08
N VAL A 94 -13.14 -9.23 21.14
CA VAL A 94 -13.88 -7.98 20.95
C VAL A 94 -13.28 -7.25 19.76
N ASN A 95 -14.11 -6.94 18.77
CA ASN A 95 -13.68 -6.13 17.64
C ASN A 95 -13.60 -4.67 18.08
N ARG A 96 -12.46 -4.04 17.79
CA ARG A 96 -12.18 -2.63 18.03
C ARG A 96 -11.91 -1.96 16.70
N ASP A 97 -12.39 -0.73 16.59
CA ASP A 97 -12.04 0.15 15.50
C ASP A 97 -11.59 1.52 16.02
N ARG A 98 -10.73 2.17 15.24
CA ARG A 98 -10.38 3.59 15.42
C ARG A 98 -10.38 4.30 14.07
N PHE A 99 -10.74 5.57 14.10
CA PHE A 99 -10.72 6.42 12.92
C PHE A 99 -9.55 7.42 12.98
N ILE A 100 -8.84 7.57 11.87
CA ILE A 100 -7.72 8.48 11.71
C ILE A 100 -7.92 9.25 10.40
N SER A 101 -8.01 10.58 10.47
CA SER A 101 -8.32 11.40 9.30
C SER A 101 -7.20 11.37 8.25
N LYS A 102 -5.94 11.43 8.67
CA LYS A 102 -4.75 11.37 7.81
C LYS A 102 -3.67 10.54 8.50
N MET A 103 -3.02 9.64 7.77
CA MET A 103 -2.02 8.73 8.30
C MET A 103 -0.90 8.51 7.29
N PHE A 104 0.35 8.56 7.76
CA PHE A 104 1.48 8.02 7.02
C PHE A 104 1.69 6.55 7.44
N LEU A 105 1.73 5.65 6.47
CA LEU A 105 1.99 4.23 6.67
C LEU A 105 3.33 3.87 6.01
N ARG A 106 4.22 3.25 6.79
CA ARG A 106 5.48 2.73 6.29
C ARG A 106 5.26 1.36 5.62
N GLY A 107 5.88 1.15 4.46
CA GLY A 107 5.63 -0.01 3.60
C GLY A 107 6.23 -1.32 4.11
N ASP A 108 7.24 -1.26 4.98
CA ASP A 108 7.80 -2.43 5.67
C ASP A 108 6.78 -3.18 6.55
N SER A 109 5.71 -2.51 6.95
CA SER A 109 4.65 -3.07 7.78
C SER A 109 3.51 -3.69 6.97
N VAL A 110 3.45 -3.45 5.66
CA VAL A 110 2.40 -3.93 4.76
C VAL A 110 2.65 -5.38 4.36
N ILE A 111 1.61 -6.20 4.41
CA ILE A 111 1.67 -7.61 3.97
C ILE A 111 0.85 -7.80 2.70
N LEU A 112 -0.38 -7.31 2.70
CA LEU A 112 -1.33 -7.50 1.60
C LEU A 112 -2.12 -6.22 1.40
N VAL A 113 -2.29 -5.85 0.14
CA VAL A 113 -3.20 -4.78 -0.29
C VAL A 113 -4.25 -5.40 -1.20
N LEU A 114 -5.52 -5.11 -0.91
CA LEU A 114 -6.65 -5.52 -1.72
C LEU A 114 -7.42 -4.27 -2.17
N LEU A 115 -7.65 -4.17 -3.47
CA LEU A 115 -8.52 -3.17 -4.07
C LEU A 115 -9.97 -3.63 -3.85
N SER A 116 -10.78 -2.80 -3.19
CA SER A 116 -12.20 -3.09 -2.93
C SER A 116 -13.11 -2.49 -3.98
#